data_AF-A0A8T2Q5G3-F1
#
_entry.id   AF-A0A8T2Q5G3-F1
#
_cell.length_a   1.000
_cell.length_b   1.000
_cell.length_c   1.000
_cell.angle_alpha   90.00
_cell.angle_beta   90.00
_cell.angle_gamma   90.00
#
_symmetry.space_group_name_H-M   'P 1'
#
loop_
_entity.id
_entity.type
_entity.pdbx_description
1 polymer ?
#
loop_
_entity_poly.entity_id
_entity_poly.type
_entity_poly.pdbx_seq_one_letter_code
_entity_poly.pdbx_strand_id
1 'polypeptide(L)'
;MCALRMLLANIPMDEPFLRKTLLDMTKSKLLDLSRGRVTIPDTYYFMGSADPTGRLERNQVVILLEHGPLYCPKVLVYKSPGLHVGDVKVFEATWHEDFKDIVGNGKYVMFFSVKGERSVVDEIANSDLDGDQYWCCWNSLIVKEFKPSDVWKNNDTVNKCPGNDEACIKDFRTIHFEAFLRARFKPSQTMGVAANSWQAHMDKYLMLDGNDPEKARLWHVIGQLVDTYYEAVDADKTGKQVSVHDSCRAREWPHYMEKEKEHGNKQMTNGLDPRSTDQLFTHPVSA
;
A
#
# COMPACT_ATOMS: atom_id res chain seq x y z
N MET A 1 13.69 28.79 15.37
CA MET A 1 12.67 28.79 16.45
C MET A 1 11.38 28.19 15.90
N CYS A 2 10.70 27.32 16.64
CA CYS A 2 9.43 26.71 16.19
C CYS A 2 8.31 27.77 16.24
N ALA A 3 7.45 27.83 15.22
CA ALA A 3 6.35 28.82 15.12
C ALA A 3 5.48 28.86 16.40
N LEU A 4 5.28 27.72 17.06
CA LEU A 4 4.57 27.63 18.34
C LEU A 4 5.25 28.48 19.44
N ARG A 5 6.58 28.48 19.54
CA ARG A 5 7.30 29.29 20.54
C ARG A 5 7.16 30.79 20.28
N MET A 6 7.08 31.18 19.00
CA MET A 6 6.88 32.58 18.62
C MET A 6 5.47 33.05 18.96
N LEU A 7 4.46 32.23 18.70
CA LEU A 7 3.08 32.49 19.11
C LEU A 7 2.93 32.56 20.64
N LEU A 8 3.54 31.63 21.38
CA LEU A 8 3.54 31.64 22.84
C LEU A 8 4.29 32.85 23.45
N ALA A 9 5.24 33.41 22.71
CA ALA A 9 5.94 34.64 23.07
C ALA A 9 5.20 35.92 22.63
N ASN A 10 3.95 35.80 22.15
CA ASN A 10 3.13 36.91 21.63
C ASN A 10 3.80 37.69 20.48
N ILE A 11 4.64 37.03 19.67
CA ILE A 11 5.15 37.64 18.43
C ILE A 11 3.96 37.78 17.46
N PRO A 12 3.76 38.96 16.86
CA PRO A 12 2.60 39.20 16.02
C PRO A 12 2.70 38.40 14.71
N MET A 13 1.54 37.96 14.19
CA MET A 13 1.49 37.07 13.02
C MET A 13 1.91 37.75 11.69
N ASP A 14 2.04 39.07 11.68
CA ASP A 14 2.57 39.83 10.56
C ASP A 14 4.11 39.84 10.52
N GLU A 15 4.78 39.37 11.58
CA GLU A 15 6.22 39.17 11.58
C GLU A 15 6.61 38.26 10.40
N PRO A 16 7.52 38.72 9.50
CA PRO A 16 7.76 38.05 8.23
C PRO A 16 8.13 36.57 8.32
N PHE A 17 8.95 36.18 9.30
CA PHE A 17 9.38 34.80 9.47
C PHE A 17 8.23 33.90 9.96
N LEU A 18 7.46 34.33 10.97
CA LEU A 18 6.27 33.63 11.46
C LEU A 18 5.22 33.49 10.37
N ARG A 19 4.92 34.58 9.65
CA ARG A 19 3.97 34.57 8.52
C ARG A 19 4.38 33.56 7.46
N LYS A 20 5.64 33.59 7.02
CA LYS A 20 6.17 32.65 6.02
C LYS A 20 6.04 31.20 6.51
N THR A 21 6.43 30.93 7.76
CA THR A 21 6.37 29.59 8.35
C THR A 21 4.94 29.04 8.38
N LEU A 22 3.97 29.85 8.81
CA LEU A 22 2.55 29.46 8.84
C LEU A 22 1.99 29.23 7.43
N LEU A 23 2.39 30.05 6.45
CA LEU A 23 2.01 29.87 5.05
C LEU A 23 2.57 28.57 4.48
N ASP A 24 3.83 28.25 4.75
CA ASP A 24 4.46 27.01 4.27
C ASP A 24 3.80 25.77 4.90
N MET A 25 3.48 25.82 6.20
CA MET A 25 2.69 24.76 6.87
C MET A 25 1.30 24.60 6.25
N THR A 26 0.62 25.70 5.93
CA THR A 26 -0.70 25.67 5.30
C THR A 26 -0.63 25.10 3.89
N LYS A 27 0.34 25.53 3.08
CA LYS A 27 0.58 24.98 1.74
C LYS A 27 0.86 23.48 1.77
N SER A 28 1.68 23.02 2.73
CA SER A 28 1.94 21.59 2.91
C SER A 28 0.66 20.80 3.21
N LYS A 29 -0.18 21.29 4.13
CA LYS A 29 -1.48 20.65 4.44
C LYS A 29 -2.42 20.63 3.24
N LEU A 30 -2.49 21.73 2.48
CA LEU A 30 -3.31 21.79 1.27
C LEU A 30 -2.81 20.82 0.18
N LEU A 31 -1.49 20.63 0.07
CA LEU A 31 -0.90 19.66 -0.85
C LEU A 31 -1.19 18.22 -0.44
N ASP A 32 -1.16 17.91 0.86
CA ASP A 32 -1.56 16.59 1.35
C ASP A 32 -3.05 16.32 1.06
N LEU A 33 -3.91 17.32 1.27
CA LEU A 33 -5.34 17.22 0.93
C LEU A 33 -5.57 17.04 -0.58
N SER A 34 -4.85 17.78 -1.44
CA SER A 34 -4.97 17.62 -2.90
C SER A 34 -4.50 16.24 -3.38
N ARG A 35 -3.67 15.55 -2.59
CA ARG A 35 -3.24 14.16 -2.80
C ARG A 35 -4.16 13.13 -2.14
N GLY A 36 -5.30 13.56 -1.60
CA GLY A 36 -6.28 12.69 -0.94
C GLY A 36 -5.87 12.20 0.45
N ARG A 37 -4.85 12.79 1.08
CA ARG A 37 -4.44 12.43 2.46
C ARG A 37 -5.32 13.15 3.46
N VAL A 38 -6.43 12.50 3.82
CA VAL A 38 -7.39 13.01 4.79
C VAL A 38 -7.19 12.34 6.14
N THR A 39 -7.12 13.13 7.21
CA THR A 39 -7.11 12.60 8.57
C THR A 39 -8.51 12.16 8.96
N ILE A 40 -8.66 10.89 9.33
CA ILE A 40 -9.92 10.32 9.81
C ILE A 40 -9.80 10.14 11.33
N PRO A 41 -10.65 10.78 12.15
CA PRO A 41 -10.70 10.53 13.58
C PRO A 41 -11.02 9.06 13.88
N ASP A 42 -10.62 8.56 15.05
CA ASP A 42 -10.88 7.17 15.45
C ASP A 42 -10.25 6.14 14.51
N THR A 43 -9.07 6.48 13.99
CA THR A 43 -8.22 5.58 13.21
C THR A 43 -6.77 5.63 13.67
N TYR A 44 -6.07 4.51 13.58
CA TYR A 44 -4.65 4.41 13.94
C TYR A 44 -3.97 3.22 13.27
N TYR A 45 -2.65 3.26 13.13
CA TYR A 45 -1.84 2.13 12.67
C TYR A 45 -1.23 1.39 13.87
N PHE A 46 -1.57 0.12 14.02
CA PHE A 46 -1.07 -0.74 15.10
C PHE A 46 -0.05 -1.73 14.56
N MET A 47 0.99 -2.01 15.35
CA MET A 47 1.84 -3.17 15.08
C MET A 47 1.03 -4.44 15.39
N GLY A 48 0.96 -5.36 14.44
CA GLY A 48 0.28 -6.64 14.64
C GLY A 48 1.13 -7.60 15.46
N SER A 49 0.48 -8.42 16.28
CA SER A 49 1.09 -9.55 16.97
C SER A 49 0.10 -10.70 17.14
N ALA A 50 0.60 -11.88 17.47
CA ALA A 50 -0.22 -13.07 17.70
C ALA A 50 -0.71 -13.08 19.15
N ASP A 51 -1.95 -13.50 19.38
CA ASP A 51 -2.48 -13.73 20.72
C ASP A 51 -1.60 -14.73 21.50
N PRO A 52 -0.88 -14.29 22.54
CA PRO A 52 -0.03 -15.18 23.34
C PRO A 52 -0.84 -16.03 24.33
N THR A 53 -2.12 -15.71 24.55
CA THR A 53 -2.99 -16.37 25.52
C THR A 53 -3.87 -17.46 24.89
N GLY A 54 -4.10 -17.39 23.58
CA GLY A 54 -5.02 -18.27 22.86
C GLY A 54 -6.50 -18.08 23.25
N ARG A 55 -6.85 -16.97 23.90
CA ARG A 55 -8.22 -16.69 24.36
C ARG A 55 -9.09 -16.09 23.28
N LEU A 56 -8.53 -15.26 22.40
CA LEU A 56 -9.30 -14.53 21.40
C LEU A 56 -10.02 -15.48 20.46
N GLU A 57 -11.32 -15.26 20.27
CA GLU A 57 -12.05 -15.88 19.17
C GLU A 57 -11.63 -15.29 17.82
N ARG A 58 -11.94 -16.01 16.75
CA ARG A 58 -11.42 -15.71 15.40
C ARG A 58 -11.82 -14.32 14.88
N ASN A 59 -12.97 -13.82 15.31
CA ASN A 59 -13.50 -12.49 14.99
C ASN A 59 -13.16 -11.43 16.04
N GLN A 60 -12.29 -11.73 17.00
CA GLN A 60 -11.90 -10.83 18.08
C GLN A 60 -10.44 -10.41 17.96
N VAL A 61 -10.17 -9.19 18.41
CA VAL A 61 -8.82 -8.61 18.53
C VAL A 61 -8.67 -7.91 19.87
N VAL A 62 -7.46 -7.92 20.42
CA VAL A 62 -7.08 -6.99 21.49
C VAL A 62 -6.38 -5.80 20.85
N ILE A 63 -6.80 -4.58 21.19
CA ILE A 63 -6.16 -3.35 20.73
C ILE A 63 -5.76 -2.53 21.95
N LEU A 64 -4.48 -2.20 22.05
CA LEU A 64 -3.94 -1.38 23.15
C LEU A 64 -3.61 0.02 22.68
N LEU A 65 -4.30 1.01 23.24
CA LEU A 65 -4.04 2.43 23.05
C LEU A 65 -3.13 2.97 24.17
N GLU A 66 -2.79 4.25 24.08
CA GLU A 66 -1.99 4.92 25.11
C GLU A 66 -2.60 4.85 26.52
N HIS A 67 -3.93 4.93 26.59
CA HIS A 67 -4.69 5.02 27.84
C HIS A 67 -5.36 3.70 28.23
N GLY A 68 -5.03 2.59 27.57
CA GLY A 68 -5.56 1.26 27.87
C GLY A 68 -6.19 0.55 26.67
N PRO A 69 -6.84 -0.60 26.91
CA PRO A 69 -7.48 -1.38 25.85
C PRO A 69 -8.68 -0.65 25.25
N LEU A 70 -8.86 -0.82 23.94
CA LEU A 70 -10.05 -0.38 23.21
C LEU A 70 -11.13 -1.45 23.31
N TYR A 71 -12.33 -1.03 23.72
CA TYR A 71 -13.54 -1.85 23.68
C TYR A 71 -14.46 -1.30 22.61
N CYS A 72 -14.71 -2.10 21.57
CA CYS A 72 -15.58 -1.69 20.47
C CYS A 72 -16.21 -2.92 19.80
N PRO A 73 -17.55 -2.98 19.68
CA PRO A 73 -18.23 -4.12 19.06
C PRO A 73 -17.85 -4.36 17.59
N LYS A 74 -17.40 -3.32 16.90
CA LYS A 74 -17.10 -3.38 15.47
C LYS A 74 -15.96 -2.43 15.12
N VAL A 75 -14.83 -2.99 14.71
CA VAL A 75 -13.67 -2.26 14.17
C VAL A 75 -13.33 -2.80 12.78
N LEU A 76 -12.85 -1.94 11.90
CA LEU A 76 -12.31 -2.30 10.59
C LEU A 76 -10.80 -2.40 10.67
N VAL A 77 -10.22 -3.44 10.11
CA VAL A 77 -8.78 -3.66 10.07
C VAL A 77 -8.34 -3.92 8.64
N TYR A 78 -7.26 -3.26 8.21
CA TYR A 78 -6.71 -3.35 6.86
C TYR A 78 -5.19 -3.22 6.91
N LYS A 79 -4.48 -3.95 6.04
CA LYS A 79 -3.04 -3.82 5.84
C LYS A 79 -2.76 -3.27 4.45
N SER A 80 -1.97 -2.20 4.39
CA SER A 80 -1.58 -1.57 3.13
C SER A 80 -0.25 -2.14 2.62
N PRO A 81 -0.05 -2.27 1.30
CA PRO A 81 -1.07 -2.22 0.24
C PRO A 81 -1.86 -3.54 0.11
N GLY A 82 -3.19 -3.44 0.02
CA GLY A 82 -4.08 -4.53 -0.36
C GLY A 82 -5.04 -4.06 -1.45
N LEU A 83 -5.34 -4.93 -2.43
CA LEU A 83 -6.17 -4.57 -3.60
C LEU A 83 -7.53 -5.26 -3.61
N HIS A 84 -7.72 -6.33 -2.85
CA HIS A 84 -8.97 -7.06 -2.80
C HIS A 84 -9.94 -6.39 -1.84
N VAL A 85 -11.21 -6.31 -2.23
CA VAL A 85 -12.27 -5.74 -1.37
C VAL A 85 -12.45 -6.50 -0.04
N GLY A 86 -12.04 -7.76 0.00
CA GLY A 86 -12.02 -8.61 1.19
C GLY A 86 -10.84 -8.41 2.14
N ASP A 87 -9.85 -7.57 1.78
CA ASP A 87 -8.69 -7.30 2.64
C ASP A 87 -9.04 -6.41 3.83
N VAL A 88 -10.21 -5.75 3.79
CA VAL A 88 -10.74 -5.04 4.94
C VAL A 88 -11.59 -5.99 5.76
N LYS A 89 -11.13 -6.31 6.97
CA LYS A 89 -11.77 -7.23 7.90
C LYS A 89 -12.51 -6.51 9.01
N VAL A 90 -13.56 -7.15 9.50
CA VAL A 90 -14.35 -6.67 10.64
C VAL A 90 -14.03 -7.52 11.85
N PHE A 91 -13.70 -6.88 12.97
CA PHE A 91 -13.46 -7.54 14.25
C PHE A 91 -14.25 -6.88 15.38
N GLU A 92 -14.39 -7.62 16.48
CA GLU A 92 -14.75 -7.09 17.79
C GLU A 92 -13.46 -6.79 18.58
N ALA A 93 -13.31 -5.54 19.05
CA ALA A 93 -12.22 -5.16 19.92
C ALA A 93 -12.61 -5.42 21.39
N THR A 94 -11.88 -6.34 22.02
CA THR A 94 -12.14 -6.79 23.40
C THR A 94 -10.84 -6.87 24.21
N TRP A 95 -10.95 -7.15 25.51
CA TRP A 95 -9.80 -7.31 26.41
C TRP A 95 -10.02 -8.49 27.35
N HIS A 96 -8.94 -9.23 27.60
CA HIS A 96 -8.89 -10.28 28.60
C HIS A 96 -7.76 -9.99 29.61
N GLU A 97 -8.03 -10.17 30.91
CA GLU A 97 -7.04 -9.94 31.96
C GLU A 97 -5.76 -10.78 31.80
N ASP A 98 -5.85 -11.92 31.11
CA ASP A 98 -4.71 -12.78 30.77
C ASP A 98 -3.61 -12.04 29.96
N PHE A 99 -3.94 -10.94 29.27
CA PHE A 99 -2.96 -10.13 28.53
C PHE A 99 -2.15 -9.19 29.42
N LYS A 100 -2.63 -8.87 30.63
CA LYS A 100 -2.08 -7.82 31.48
C LYS A 100 -0.60 -8.02 31.81
N ASP A 101 -0.25 -9.24 32.23
CA ASP A 101 1.11 -9.57 32.65
C ASP A 101 2.05 -9.77 31.45
N ILE A 102 1.51 -10.11 30.28
CA ILE A 102 2.30 -10.38 29.06
C ILE A 102 2.67 -9.07 28.38
N VAL A 103 1.71 -8.15 28.23
CA VAL A 103 1.93 -6.93 27.46
C VAL A 103 2.56 -5.82 28.30
N GLY A 104 2.37 -5.85 29.63
CA GLY A 104 2.95 -4.87 30.55
C GLY A 104 2.60 -3.43 30.15
N ASN A 105 3.62 -2.62 29.88
CA ASN A 105 3.46 -1.21 29.46
C ASN A 105 3.39 -1.01 27.94
N GLY A 106 3.16 -2.08 27.17
CA GLY A 106 3.02 -2.02 25.72
C GLY A 106 1.86 -1.12 25.29
N LYS A 107 2.06 -0.35 24.22
CA LYS A 107 1.08 0.58 23.65
C LYS A 107 1.12 0.49 22.13
N TYR A 108 0.00 0.78 21.48
CA TYR A 108 -0.16 0.79 20.02
C TYR A 108 0.14 -0.57 19.36
N VAL A 109 -0.32 -1.64 20.02
CA VAL A 109 -0.22 -3.03 19.52
C VAL A 109 -1.63 -3.60 19.34
N MET A 110 -1.79 -4.41 18.31
CA MET A 110 -2.99 -5.20 18.05
C MET A 110 -2.65 -6.69 18.10
N PHE A 111 -3.39 -7.47 18.89
CA PHE A 111 -3.23 -8.92 18.95
C PHE A 111 -4.36 -9.62 18.21
N PHE A 112 -3.98 -10.54 17.34
CA PHE A 112 -4.88 -11.33 16.51
C PHE A 112 -5.04 -12.75 17.07
N SER A 113 -6.24 -13.29 16.96
CA SER A 113 -6.51 -14.69 17.32
C SER A 113 -5.61 -15.66 16.56
N VAL A 114 -5.10 -16.65 17.30
CA VAL A 114 -4.32 -17.78 16.77
C VAL A 114 -5.20 -19.02 16.51
N LYS A 115 -6.53 -18.92 16.70
CA LYS A 115 -7.46 -20.04 16.51
C LYS A 115 -7.83 -20.19 15.04
N GLY A 116 -7.98 -21.44 14.58
CA GLY A 116 -8.50 -21.85 13.26
C GLY A 116 -7.42 -22.19 12.22
N GLU A 117 -7.83 -22.68 11.06
CA GLU A 117 -6.92 -23.34 10.10
C GLU A 117 -6.01 -22.37 9.32
N ARG A 118 -6.56 -21.22 8.91
CA ARG A 118 -5.82 -20.14 8.23
C ARG A 118 -5.52 -19.02 9.23
N SER A 119 -4.39 -18.33 9.15
CA SER A 119 -4.18 -17.15 10.01
C SER A 119 -5.14 -16.02 9.62
N VAL A 120 -5.70 -15.29 10.58
CA VAL A 120 -6.59 -14.15 10.28
C VAL A 120 -5.84 -13.01 9.61
N VAL A 121 -4.54 -12.87 9.85
CA VAL A 121 -3.71 -11.84 9.21
C VAL A 121 -3.37 -12.19 7.76
N ASP A 122 -3.23 -13.47 7.44
CA ASP A 122 -3.02 -13.94 6.08
C ASP A 122 -4.26 -13.67 5.19
N GLU A 123 -5.43 -13.59 5.80
CA GLU A 123 -6.67 -13.17 5.13
C GLU A 123 -6.73 -11.65 4.84
N ILE A 124 -5.78 -10.86 5.34
CA ILE A 124 -5.66 -9.40 5.16
C ILE A 124 -4.44 -9.15 4.26
N ALA A 125 -4.62 -9.13 2.94
CA ALA A 125 -3.53 -8.85 1.99
C ALA A 125 -2.28 -9.76 2.13
N ASN A 126 -2.47 -11.06 2.42
CA ASN A 126 -1.40 -12.05 2.66
C ASN A 126 -0.34 -11.57 3.68
N SER A 127 -0.80 -10.87 4.72
CA SER A 127 0.05 -10.28 5.76
C SER A 127 0.55 -11.34 6.74
N ASP A 128 1.68 -11.05 7.38
CA ASP A 128 2.21 -11.85 8.47
C ASP A 128 2.43 -10.98 9.73
N LEU A 129 3.21 -11.49 10.68
CA LEU A 129 3.43 -10.87 11.98
C LEU A 129 4.92 -10.65 12.26
N ASP A 130 5.69 -10.26 11.24
CA ASP A 130 7.12 -9.97 11.35
C ASP A 130 7.46 -8.48 11.61
N GLY A 131 6.43 -7.63 11.68
CA GLY A 131 6.55 -6.17 11.77
C GLY A 131 5.45 -5.40 11.03
N ASP A 132 4.53 -6.11 10.37
CA ASP A 132 3.39 -5.53 9.66
C ASP A 132 2.55 -4.58 10.53
N GLN A 133 2.15 -3.47 9.91
CA GLN A 133 1.29 -2.45 10.51
C GLN A 133 -0.11 -2.50 9.91
N TYR A 134 -1.10 -2.49 10.80
CA TYR A 134 -2.52 -2.61 10.45
C TYR A 134 -3.22 -1.29 10.72
N TRP A 135 -3.83 -0.72 9.69
CA TRP A 135 -4.78 0.37 9.85
C TRP A 135 -6.03 -0.18 10.51
N CYS A 136 -6.41 0.44 11.62
CA CYS A 136 -7.64 0.14 12.34
C CYS A 136 -8.54 1.37 12.35
N CYS A 137 -9.84 1.17 12.16
CA CYS A 137 -10.85 2.21 12.19
C CYS A 137 -12.04 1.77 13.03
N TRP A 138 -12.35 2.56 14.05
CA TRP A 138 -13.57 2.44 14.87
C TRP A 138 -14.47 3.66 14.73
N ASN A 139 -14.25 4.46 13.68
CA ASN A 139 -15.09 5.62 13.37
C ASN A 139 -16.51 5.18 13.05
N SER A 140 -17.49 5.65 13.81
CA SER A 140 -18.89 5.20 13.73
C SER A 140 -19.53 5.46 12.37
N LEU A 141 -19.15 6.53 11.66
CA LEU A 141 -19.70 6.84 10.34
C LEU A 141 -19.23 5.84 9.28
N ILE A 142 -17.95 5.45 9.33
CA ILE A 142 -17.35 4.52 8.36
C ILE A 142 -17.79 3.08 8.68
N VAL A 143 -17.67 2.69 9.95
CA VAL A 143 -17.98 1.33 10.43
C VAL A 143 -19.44 0.96 10.15
N LYS A 144 -20.37 1.91 10.27
CA LYS A 144 -21.80 1.68 10.04
C LYS A 144 -22.10 1.33 8.57
N GLU A 145 -21.49 2.04 7.64
CA GLU A 145 -21.74 1.88 6.21
C GLU A 145 -20.94 0.73 5.58
N PHE A 146 -19.89 0.25 6.26
CA PHE A 146 -19.04 -0.82 5.75
C PHE A 146 -19.74 -2.19 5.71
N LYS A 147 -19.69 -2.81 4.52
CA LYS A 147 -20.19 -4.17 4.25
C LYS A 147 -18.99 -5.09 3.96
N PRO A 148 -18.79 -6.16 4.74
CA PRO A 148 -17.69 -7.09 4.50
C PRO A 148 -17.88 -7.85 3.19
N SER A 149 -16.75 -8.20 2.56
CA SER A 149 -16.68 -9.07 1.38
C SER A 149 -15.96 -10.37 1.73
N ASP A 150 -16.11 -11.37 0.86
CA ASP A 150 -15.33 -12.59 0.95
C ASP A 150 -13.84 -12.31 0.83
N VAL A 151 -13.04 -13.13 1.50
CA VAL A 151 -11.56 -13.05 1.44
C VAL A 151 -11.06 -13.44 0.07
N TRP A 152 -9.92 -12.85 -0.31
CA TRP A 152 -9.19 -13.36 -1.45
C TRP A 152 -8.73 -14.80 -1.17
N LYS A 153 -8.90 -15.66 -2.16
CA LYS A 153 -8.46 -17.06 -2.13
C LYS A 153 -7.63 -17.27 -3.37
N ASN A 154 -6.42 -17.76 -3.18
CA ASN A 154 -5.63 -18.22 -4.30
C ASN A 154 -6.33 -19.45 -4.91
N ASN A 155 -6.76 -19.35 -6.16
CA ASN A 155 -7.43 -20.45 -6.87
C ASN A 155 -6.44 -21.60 -7.17
N ASP A 156 -5.12 -21.37 -7.06
CA ASP A 156 -4.09 -22.40 -7.17
C ASP A 156 -3.87 -23.13 -5.83
N THR A 157 -4.90 -23.81 -5.32
CA THR A 157 -4.67 -24.92 -4.37
C THR A 157 -4.27 -26.19 -5.11
N VAL A 158 -3.30 -26.12 -6.04
CA VAL A 158 -2.70 -27.31 -6.68
C VAL A 158 -1.23 -27.03 -7.01
N ASN A 159 -0.36 -27.18 -6.02
CA ASN A 159 0.69 -28.21 -6.01
C ASN A 159 1.61 -27.96 -4.81
N LYS A 160 1.58 -28.93 -3.88
CA LYS A 160 2.72 -29.19 -2.99
C LYS A 160 4.01 -29.11 -3.81
N CYS A 161 5.04 -28.55 -3.19
CA CYS A 161 6.42 -28.54 -3.65
C CYS A 161 6.74 -29.80 -4.49
N PRO A 162 7.29 -29.66 -5.71
CA PRO A 162 8.03 -30.77 -6.30
C PRO A 162 9.07 -31.17 -5.25
N GLY A 163 9.12 -32.47 -4.97
CA GLY A 163 9.77 -33.05 -3.81
C GLY A 163 11.26 -32.73 -3.71
N ASN A 164 11.79 -33.11 -2.55
CA ASN A 164 13.21 -33.29 -2.23
C ASN A 164 14.09 -33.52 -3.47
N ASP A 165 14.59 -32.45 -4.06
CA ASP A 165 15.91 -32.48 -4.66
C ASP A 165 16.84 -31.98 -3.56
N GLU A 166 17.62 -32.89 -3.00
CA GLU A 166 18.84 -32.54 -2.27
C GLU A 166 19.77 -31.81 -3.24
N ALA A 167 19.46 -30.56 -3.54
CA ALA A 167 20.35 -29.66 -4.25
C ALA A 167 21.61 -29.57 -3.39
N CYS A 168 22.69 -30.15 -3.90
CA CYS A 168 24.01 -30.15 -3.30
C CYS A 168 24.28 -28.77 -2.68
N ILE A 169 24.58 -28.72 -1.38
CA ILE A 169 24.79 -27.51 -0.57
C ILE A 169 25.79 -26.51 -1.21
N LYS A 170 26.62 -26.97 -2.15
CA LYS A 170 27.54 -26.15 -2.94
C LYS A 170 26.85 -25.22 -3.96
N ASP A 171 25.63 -25.52 -4.39
CA ASP A 171 24.89 -24.74 -5.39
C ASP A 171 24.02 -23.63 -4.76
N PHE A 172 23.74 -23.74 -3.46
CA PHE A 172 22.89 -22.78 -2.75
C PHE A 172 23.41 -21.33 -2.84
N ARG A 173 24.72 -21.12 -2.70
CA ARG A 173 25.33 -19.78 -2.80
C ARG A 173 25.17 -19.20 -4.20
N THR A 174 25.36 -20.01 -5.25
CA THR A 174 25.22 -19.57 -6.63
C THR A 174 23.77 -19.22 -6.94
N ILE A 175 22.82 -20.09 -6.56
CA ILE A 175 21.38 -19.86 -6.74
C ILE A 175 20.93 -18.59 -6.02
N HIS A 176 21.34 -18.39 -4.76
CA HIS A 176 20.98 -17.18 -4.00
C HIS A 176 21.65 -15.93 -4.55
N PHE A 177 22.89 -16.03 -5.00
CA PHE A 177 23.58 -14.91 -5.62
C PHE A 177 22.93 -14.52 -6.95
N GLU A 178 22.54 -15.49 -7.79
CA GLU A 178 21.78 -15.22 -9.01
C GLU A 178 20.39 -14.64 -8.71
N ALA A 179 19.68 -15.15 -7.70
CA ALA A 179 18.40 -14.59 -7.26
C ALA A 179 18.58 -13.14 -6.79
N PHE A 180 19.61 -12.86 -6.00
CA PHE A 180 19.99 -11.51 -5.61
C PHE A 180 20.29 -10.61 -6.82
N LEU A 181 21.06 -11.10 -7.80
CA LEU A 181 21.34 -10.34 -9.02
C LEU A 181 20.07 -10.07 -9.83
N ARG A 182 19.16 -11.03 -9.95
CA ARG A 182 17.88 -10.84 -10.65
C ARG A 182 17.00 -9.83 -9.92
N ALA A 183 16.82 -9.99 -8.60
CA ALA A 183 16.03 -9.05 -7.79
C ALA A 183 16.62 -7.63 -7.84
N ARG A 184 17.94 -7.50 -7.82
CA ARG A 184 18.63 -6.20 -7.80
C ARG A 184 18.68 -5.51 -9.17
N PHE A 185 18.94 -6.26 -10.23
CA PHE A 185 19.26 -5.70 -11.56
C PHE A 185 18.22 -5.98 -12.64
N LYS A 186 17.29 -6.90 -12.40
CA LYS A 186 16.16 -7.21 -13.30
C LYS A 186 14.85 -7.34 -12.50
N PRO A 187 14.50 -6.34 -11.67
CA PRO A 187 13.30 -6.41 -10.85
C PRO A 187 12.07 -6.59 -11.73
N SER A 188 11.19 -7.51 -11.34
CA SER A 188 9.89 -7.63 -11.96
C SER A 188 9.09 -6.35 -11.68
N GLN A 189 8.55 -5.75 -12.74
CA GLN A 189 7.63 -4.61 -12.60
C GLN A 189 6.18 -5.07 -12.52
N THR A 190 5.91 -6.38 -12.56
CA THR A 190 4.56 -6.95 -12.63
C THR A 190 3.66 -6.43 -11.51
N MET A 191 4.12 -6.47 -10.26
CA MET A 191 3.35 -5.98 -9.10
C MET A 191 2.96 -4.50 -9.27
N GLY A 192 3.91 -3.66 -9.66
CA GLY A 192 3.67 -2.23 -9.87
C GLY A 192 2.76 -1.94 -11.06
N VAL A 193 2.89 -2.69 -12.16
CA VAL A 193 2.01 -2.58 -13.33
C VAL A 193 0.60 -3.04 -13.01
N ALA A 194 0.45 -4.13 -12.26
CA ALA A 194 -0.84 -4.65 -11.82
C ALA A 194 -1.56 -3.64 -10.92
N ALA A 195 -0.87 -3.14 -9.88
CA ALA A 195 -1.43 -2.15 -8.95
C ALA A 195 -1.83 -0.85 -9.64
N ASN A 196 -0.98 -0.32 -10.54
CA ASN A 196 -1.29 0.89 -11.28
C ASN A 196 -2.49 0.68 -12.23
N SER A 197 -2.52 -0.43 -12.96
CA SER A 197 -3.63 -0.74 -13.87
C SER A 197 -4.93 -0.94 -13.09
N TRP A 198 -4.86 -1.58 -11.92
CA TRP A 198 -5.99 -1.74 -11.02
C TRP A 198 -6.55 -0.38 -10.59
N GLN A 199 -5.69 0.56 -10.17
CA GLN A 199 -6.13 1.90 -9.78
C GLN A 199 -6.85 2.64 -10.90
N ALA A 200 -6.31 2.58 -12.13
CA ALA A 200 -6.92 3.22 -13.29
C ALA A 200 -8.28 2.60 -13.67
N HIS A 201 -8.39 1.27 -13.67
CA HIS A 201 -9.67 0.61 -13.97
C HIS A 201 -10.70 0.79 -12.84
N MET A 202 -10.26 0.82 -11.59
CA MET A 202 -11.14 1.05 -10.44
C MET A 202 -11.71 2.47 -10.44
N ASP A 203 -10.89 3.49 -10.75
CA ASP A 203 -11.35 4.87 -10.95
C ASP A 203 -12.44 4.93 -12.02
N LYS A 204 -12.20 4.34 -13.20
CA LYS A 204 -13.19 4.27 -14.27
C LYS A 204 -14.46 3.52 -13.82
N TYR A 205 -14.32 2.37 -13.16
CA TYR A 205 -15.45 1.57 -12.66
C TYR A 205 -16.36 2.36 -11.72
N LEU A 206 -15.77 3.18 -10.84
CA LEU A 206 -16.52 4.00 -9.87
C LEU A 206 -17.26 5.17 -10.52
N MET A 207 -16.78 5.65 -11.67
CA MET A 207 -17.42 6.73 -12.45
C MET A 207 -18.57 6.24 -13.35
N LEU A 208 -18.69 4.93 -13.58
CA LEU A 208 -19.74 4.35 -14.42
C LEU A 208 -21.05 4.13 -13.64
N ASP A 209 -22.16 4.41 -14.33
CA ASP A 209 -23.51 4.13 -13.85
C ASP A 209 -23.71 2.62 -13.58
N GLY A 210 -24.64 2.30 -12.67
CA GLY A 210 -24.86 0.91 -12.22
C GLY A 210 -25.30 -0.06 -13.33
N ASN A 211 -25.93 0.44 -14.40
CA ASN A 211 -26.45 -0.37 -15.50
C ASN A 211 -25.50 -0.46 -16.71
N ASP A 212 -24.30 0.13 -16.63
CA ASP A 212 -23.36 0.11 -17.75
C ASP A 212 -22.78 -1.31 -17.95
N PRO A 213 -22.92 -1.92 -19.15
CA PRO A 213 -22.33 -3.23 -19.42
C PRO A 213 -20.79 -3.25 -19.32
N GLU A 214 -20.12 -2.11 -19.50
CA GLU A 214 -18.67 -2.00 -19.30
C GLU A 214 -18.28 -2.26 -17.84
N LYS A 215 -19.17 -2.01 -16.88
CA LYS A 215 -18.93 -2.22 -15.45
C LYS A 215 -18.62 -3.69 -15.12
N ALA A 216 -19.35 -4.62 -15.72
CA ALA A 216 -19.12 -6.05 -15.55
C ALA A 216 -17.78 -6.49 -16.17
N ARG A 217 -17.44 -5.94 -17.35
CA ARG A 217 -16.16 -6.18 -18.01
C ARG A 217 -14.98 -5.67 -17.18
N LEU A 218 -15.07 -4.45 -16.67
CA LEU A 218 -14.04 -3.86 -15.81
C LEU A 218 -13.88 -4.66 -14.51
N TRP A 219 -14.98 -5.08 -13.89
CA TRP A 219 -14.92 -5.91 -12.69
C TRP A 219 -14.15 -7.22 -12.91
N HIS A 220 -14.36 -7.87 -14.06
CA HIS A 220 -13.59 -9.07 -14.42
C HIS A 220 -12.09 -8.77 -14.56
N VAL A 221 -11.73 -7.66 -15.23
CA VAL A 221 -10.33 -7.23 -15.40
C VAL A 221 -9.69 -6.86 -14.05
N ILE A 222 -10.42 -6.17 -13.17
CA ILE A 222 -9.98 -5.83 -11.81
C ILE A 222 -9.68 -7.12 -11.03
N GLY A 223 -10.56 -8.13 -11.10
CA GLY A 223 -10.33 -9.43 -10.47
C GLY A 223 -9.02 -10.09 -10.93
N GLN A 224 -8.79 -10.15 -12.24
CA GLN A 224 -7.55 -10.70 -12.82
C GLN A 224 -6.30 -9.94 -12.36
N LEU A 225 -6.40 -8.60 -12.24
CA LEU A 225 -5.29 -7.77 -11.75
C LEU A 225 -5.02 -8.00 -10.27
N VAL A 226 -6.04 -8.24 -9.45
CA VAL A 226 -5.88 -8.59 -8.04
C VAL A 226 -5.18 -9.93 -7.89
N ASP A 227 -5.60 -10.95 -8.65
CA ASP A 227 -4.94 -12.27 -8.65
C ASP A 227 -3.47 -12.14 -9.05
N THR A 228 -3.21 -11.46 -10.16
CA THR A 228 -1.85 -11.21 -10.66
C THR A 228 -1.01 -10.43 -9.64
N TYR A 229 -1.61 -9.48 -8.92
CA TYR A 229 -0.92 -8.70 -7.89
C TYR A 229 -0.47 -9.58 -6.73
N TYR A 230 -1.37 -10.38 -6.15
CA TYR A 230 -1.03 -11.25 -5.03
C TYR A 230 -0.06 -12.36 -5.42
N GLU A 231 -0.23 -12.94 -6.60
CA GLU A 231 0.75 -13.89 -7.14
C GLU A 231 2.13 -13.24 -7.33
N ALA A 232 2.19 -11.98 -7.78
CA ALA A 232 3.45 -11.26 -7.94
C ALA A 232 4.13 -10.90 -6.62
N VAL A 233 3.36 -10.68 -5.55
CA VAL A 233 3.90 -10.47 -4.19
C VAL A 233 4.60 -11.73 -3.69
N ASP A 234 4.04 -12.91 -3.96
CA ASP A 234 4.60 -14.20 -3.56
C ASP A 234 5.57 -14.81 -4.59
N ALA A 235 5.73 -14.20 -5.76
CA ALA A 235 6.58 -14.69 -6.85
C ALA A 235 8.05 -14.82 -6.43
N ASP A 236 8.57 -13.84 -5.68
CA ASP A 236 9.97 -13.88 -5.21
C ASP A 236 10.21 -15.00 -4.18
N LYS A 237 9.16 -15.42 -3.45
CA LYS A 237 9.22 -16.53 -2.48
C LYS A 237 9.07 -17.89 -3.16
N THR A 238 8.27 -17.97 -4.23
CA THR A 238 7.88 -19.22 -4.89
C THR A 238 8.68 -19.53 -6.16
N GLY A 239 9.40 -18.54 -6.71
CA GLY A 239 10.10 -18.65 -7.99
C GLY A 239 9.18 -18.64 -9.22
N LYS A 240 7.87 -18.40 -9.04
CA LYS A 240 6.91 -18.31 -10.15
C LYS A 240 7.18 -17.05 -10.98
N GLN A 241 7.09 -17.16 -12.31
CA GLN A 241 7.09 -15.99 -13.19
C GLN A 241 5.66 -15.54 -13.44
N VAL A 242 5.34 -14.34 -12.97
CA VAL A 242 4.02 -13.73 -13.10
C VAL A 242 4.11 -12.51 -14.01
N SER A 243 3.16 -12.37 -14.93
CA SER A 243 3.09 -11.23 -15.85
C SER A 243 1.65 -10.75 -16.03
N VAL A 244 1.48 -9.43 -16.14
CA VAL A 244 0.18 -8.82 -16.41
C VAL A 244 -0.16 -8.99 -17.89
N HIS A 245 -1.28 -9.68 -18.17
CA HIS A 245 -1.79 -9.84 -19.53
C HIS A 245 -2.12 -8.49 -20.18
N ASP A 246 -1.80 -8.31 -21.46
CA ASP A 246 -1.90 -7.02 -22.15
C ASP A 246 -3.32 -6.46 -22.21
N SER A 247 -4.34 -7.32 -22.19
CA SER A 247 -5.75 -6.88 -22.13
C SER A 247 -6.13 -6.23 -20.79
N CYS A 248 -5.39 -6.54 -19.72
CA CYS A 248 -5.64 -6.00 -18.38
C CYS A 248 -4.91 -4.68 -18.13
N ARG A 249 -3.89 -4.36 -18.94
CA ARG A 249 -3.11 -3.13 -18.78
C ARG A 249 -3.97 -1.90 -19.07
N ALA A 250 -3.92 -0.93 -18.15
CA ALA A 250 -4.60 0.34 -18.35
C ALA A 250 -3.89 1.16 -19.45
N ARG A 251 -4.70 1.73 -20.36
CA ARG A 251 -4.23 2.62 -21.44
C ARG A 251 -4.56 4.09 -21.17
N GLU A 252 -5.54 4.32 -20.31
CA GLU A 252 -5.98 5.62 -19.87
C GLU A 252 -5.71 5.73 -18.37
N TRP A 253 -5.35 6.94 -17.91
CA TRP A 253 -4.92 7.18 -16.55
C TRP A 253 -5.73 8.31 -15.92
N PRO A 254 -6.15 8.16 -14.66
CA PRO A 254 -6.77 9.24 -13.91
C PRO A 254 -5.83 10.44 -13.79
N HIS A 255 -6.40 11.65 -13.81
CA HIS A 255 -5.65 12.90 -13.76
C HIS A 255 -4.72 13.02 -12.54
N TYR A 256 -5.12 12.47 -11.39
CA TYR A 256 -4.35 12.54 -10.14
C TYR A 256 -3.13 11.61 -10.13
N MET A 257 -3.02 10.64 -11.05
CA MET A 257 -1.85 9.75 -11.12
C MET A 257 -0.63 10.42 -11.78
N GLU A 258 -0.76 11.69 -12.22
CA GLU A 258 0.33 12.54 -12.74
C GLU A 258 1.21 11.87 -13.81
N LYS A 259 0.68 10.87 -14.53
CA LYS A 259 1.42 10.28 -15.65
C LYS A 259 1.43 11.28 -16.79
N GLU A 260 2.62 11.79 -17.11
CA GLU A 260 2.81 12.58 -18.33
C GLU A 260 2.23 11.80 -19.50
N LYS A 261 1.38 12.46 -20.29
CA LYS A 261 0.96 11.88 -21.57
C LYS A 261 2.24 11.60 -22.34
N GLU A 262 2.54 10.34 -22.61
CA GLU A 262 3.62 9.98 -23.54
C GLU A 262 3.29 10.67 -24.86
N HIS A 263 3.93 11.82 -25.10
CA HIS A 263 3.85 12.48 -26.38
C HIS A 263 4.61 11.55 -27.32
N GLY A 264 3.86 10.84 -28.17
CA GLY A 264 4.40 9.87 -29.10
C GLY A 264 5.67 10.41 -29.75
N ASN A 265 6.76 9.68 -29.57
CA ASN A 265 8.05 9.96 -30.20
C ASN A 265 7.82 10.16 -31.71
N LYS A 266 7.78 11.42 -32.17
CA LYS A 266 8.06 11.72 -33.57
C LYS A 266 9.50 11.27 -33.77
N GLN A 267 9.67 10.18 -34.53
CA GLN A 267 10.94 9.79 -35.09
C GLN A 267 11.58 11.02 -35.74
N MET A 268 12.55 11.64 -35.08
CA MET A 268 13.50 12.50 -35.75
C MET A 268 14.48 11.57 -36.47
N THR A 269 14.22 11.37 -37.75
CA THR A 269 15.20 10.80 -38.67
C THR A 269 16.40 11.73 -38.70
N ASN A 270 17.48 11.36 -38.02
CA ASN A 270 18.79 12.01 -38.14
C ASN A 270 19.32 11.79 -39.56
N GLY A 271 18.97 12.69 -40.47
CA GLY A 271 19.71 12.92 -41.71
C GLY A 271 20.95 13.73 -41.38
N LEU A 272 22.11 13.12 -41.54
CA LEU A 272 23.42 13.78 -41.52
C LEU A 272 23.47 14.87 -42.60
N ASP A 273 23.67 16.13 -42.19
CA ASP A 273 24.17 17.19 -43.08
C ASP A 273 25.56 17.64 -42.60
N PRO A 274 26.64 17.34 -43.34
CA PRO A 274 27.98 17.71 -42.98
C PRO A 274 28.32 19.06 -43.61
N ARG A 275 28.07 20.16 -42.90
CA ARG A 275 28.74 21.46 -43.14
C ARG A 275 28.34 22.49 -42.08
N SER A 276 29.30 22.86 -41.23
CA SER A 276 29.52 24.17 -40.58
C SER A 276 30.06 24.03 -39.16
N THR A 277 31.29 23.53 -39.05
CA THR A 277 32.21 24.03 -38.03
C THR A 277 32.58 25.46 -38.42
N ASP A 278 32.16 26.45 -37.64
CA ASP A 278 32.99 27.61 -37.26
C ASP A 278 32.20 28.62 -36.43
N GLN A 279 32.91 29.24 -35.48
CA GLN A 279 32.56 30.43 -34.68
C GLN A 279 31.86 30.22 -33.33
N LEU A 280 32.63 29.72 -32.37
CA LEU A 280 32.57 30.20 -30.98
C LEU A 280 33.84 31.01 -30.76
N PHE A 281 33.75 32.30 -30.43
CA PHE A 281 34.51 32.97 -29.37
C PHE A 281 34.32 34.51 -29.41
N THR A 282 34.10 35.06 -28.21
CA THR A 282 34.30 36.45 -27.75
C THR A 282 33.20 37.49 -27.98
N HIS A 283 32.54 37.87 -26.88
CA HIS A 283 32.11 39.25 -26.64
C HIS A 283 32.70 39.72 -25.30
N PRO A 284 33.45 40.84 -25.27
CA PRO A 284 33.81 41.50 -24.02
C PRO A 284 32.76 42.54 -23.62
N VAL A 285 32.72 42.74 -22.30
CA VAL A 285 31.99 43.77 -21.56
C VAL A 285 32.48 45.18 -21.96
N SER A 286 31.58 46.16 -22.03
CA SER A 286 31.93 47.54 -21.68
C SER A 286 30.81 48.21 -20.88
N ALA A 287 31.28 49.11 -20.01
CA ALA A 287 30.53 50.13 -19.29
C ALA A 287 29.73 51.06 -20.21
#